data_AF-A0A9E5N7L0-F1
#
_entry.id   AF-A0A9E5N7L0-F1
#
_cell.length_a   1.000
_cell.length_b   1.000
_cell.length_c   1.000
_cell.angle_alpha   90.00
_cell.angle_beta   90.00
_cell.angle_gamma   90.00
#
_symmetry.space_group_name_H-M   'P 1'
#
loop_
_entity.id
_entity.type
_entity.pdbx_description
1 polymer ?
#
loop_
_entity_poly.entity_id
_entity_poly.type
_entity_poly.pdbx_seq_one_letter_code
_entity_poly.pdbx_strand_id
1 'polypeptide(L)'
;DQLVEASVIPGDPSQAPEGDLKKAWWGMYIVPLGPDTHSIIYALNWAIRGALTFGGHKKGQWKECLDYTRARIFAFGLGLGPIDDMKYASGAGAINMGFPVICDTEIPEIRPTGVCTYEELVRELDHKRIVPVCVEVRGVKVKMSEIDIPVPVAAAFEGETVRKADMQVQFGGKYSTSFEFLRMKELDEVEDGKIELIGADCDSVAEGEAMPLGMLIEVAGRKMQKDFEPIMERRIHNLINYAHGIFHMGQRDINWIRISKEAFGAGFRLKHFGELLRAQYLEHFPALVDKVQVTIFTEEEKMKPILAEAREAYEARDERVAGMTDESVDIFYSCTLCQSYAPNHVCIISPERLGLCGAYNWLDGKAAYEINPAGANQPVKKADCIDEVKGQWKGVNEFVYQTSNKSVERFNAYSLMEDPMTSCGCFECIMAVLPEANGVMIVNREYPGMTPLGMAFTTLAGSVGGGLQTPGFLGIGRLYITSRKFISAEGGLPRIVWMPKELKEAIAERFKARAEELEMPDLLDKVADETTATSIEELLPWLEKVEHPAPKMDPLF
;
A
#
# COMPACT_ATOMS: atom_id res chain seq x y z
N ASP A 1 -13.57 2.28 -9.58
CA ASP A 1 -14.73 2.94 -8.93
C ASP A 1 -14.27 3.98 -7.93
N GLN A 2 -13.56 5.00 -8.41
CA GLN A 2 -13.17 6.17 -7.63
C GLN A 2 -13.86 7.35 -8.30
N LEU A 3 -14.90 7.87 -7.66
CA LEU A 3 -15.59 9.05 -8.16
C LEU A 3 -14.73 10.24 -7.76
N VAL A 4 -14.11 10.89 -8.74
CA VAL A 4 -13.33 12.11 -8.50
C VAL A 4 -14.27 13.29 -8.68
N GLU A 5 -14.53 14.02 -7.61
CA GLU A 5 -15.26 15.28 -7.70
C GLU A 5 -14.28 16.38 -8.10
N ALA A 6 -14.49 17.00 -9.26
CA ALA A 6 -13.76 18.19 -9.67
C ALA A 6 -14.75 19.34 -9.83
N SER A 7 -14.72 20.30 -8.90
CA SER A 7 -15.72 21.36 -8.83
C SER A 7 -15.10 22.76 -8.81
N VAL A 8 -15.93 23.72 -9.22
CA VAL A 8 -15.73 25.15 -8.99
C VAL A 8 -16.34 25.43 -7.62
N ILE A 9 -15.51 25.49 -6.58
CA ILE A 9 -15.98 25.71 -5.21
C ILE A 9 -16.12 27.22 -5.00
N PRO A 10 -17.29 27.73 -4.54
CA PRO A 10 -17.41 29.10 -4.08
C PRO A 10 -16.65 29.26 -2.76
N GLY A 11 -15.44 29.82 -2.80
CA GLY A 11 -14.63 30.07 -1.61
C GLY A 11 -13.13 30.14 -1.92
N ASP A 12 -12.37 30.84 -1.07
CA ASP A 12 -10.92 30.92 -1.19
C ASP A 12 -10.30 29.54 -0.86
N PRO A 13 -9.59 28.89 -1.80
CA PRO A 13 -8.90 27.62 -1.55
C PRO A 13 -7.91 27.66 -0.38
N SER A 14 -7.50 28.87 0.05
CA SER A 14 -6.66 29.08 1.24
C SER A 14 -7.36 28.79 2.58
N GLN A 15 -8.70 28.66 2.59
CA GLN A 15 -9.48 28.31 3.78
C GLN A 15 -9.58 26.80 4.04
N ALA A 16 -8.90 25.97 3.25
CA ALA A 16 -8.73 24.56 3.59
C ALA A 16 -8.01 24.40 4.94
N PRO A 17 -8.36 23.41 5.78
CA PRO A 17 -7.69 23.18 7.06
C PRO A 17 -6.17 23.08 6.84
N GLU A 18 -5.39 23.79 7.67
CA GLU A 18 -3.94 23.93 7.53
C GLU A 18 -3.25 22.56 7.31
N GLY A 19 -2.75 22.34 6.10
CA GLY A 19 -2.15 21.07 5.69
C GLY A 19 -1.80 21.04 4.20
N ASP A 20 -0.95 20.09 3.81
CA ASP A 20 -0.54 19.87 2.43
C ASP A 20 -1.78 19.68 1.53
N LEU A 21 -2.14 20.71 0.77
CA LEU A 21 -3.28 20.74 -0.15
C LEU A 21 -3.27 19.53 -1.10
N LYS A 22 -2.11 18.96 -1.41
CA LYS A 22 -2.03 17.73 -2.21
C LYS A 22 -2.59 16.52 -1.48
N LYS A 23 -2.32 16.36 -0.18
CA LYS A 23 -2.83 15.22 0.61
C LYS A 23 -4.30 15.37 0.95
N ALA A 24 -4.75 16.58 1.29
CA ALA A 24 -6.13 16.82 1.69
C ALA A 24 -7.12 16.55 0.53
N TRP A 25 -6.82 17.07 -0.67
CA TRP A 25 -7.78 17.09 -1.77
C TRP A 25 -7.61 15.87 -2.71
N TRP A 26 -6.37 15.62 -3.17
CA TRP A 26 -6.13 14.48 -4.09
C TRP A 26 -6.26 13.13 -3.41
N GLY A 27 -5.92 13.02 -2.12
CA GLY A 27 -6.11 11.78 -1.35
C GLY A 27 -7.59 11.41 -1.19
N MET A 28 -8.45 12.40 -1.00
CA MET A 28 -9.91 12.21 -0.88
C MET A 28 -10.64 12.16 -2.22
N TYR A 29 -9.93 12.24 -3.36
CA TYR A 29 -10.52 12.34 -4.69
C TYR A 29 -11.45 13.56 -4.89
N ILE A 30 -11.21 14.67 -4.17
CA ILE A 30 -11.95 15.93 -4.33
C ILE A 30 -10.96 17.01 -4.78
N VAL A 31 -11.11 17.56 -5.98
CA VAL A 31 -10.13 18.47 -6.59
C VAL A 31 -10.76 19.83 -6.90
N PRO A 32 -10.49 20.87 -6.09
CA PRO A 32 -10.92 22.24 -6.42
C PRO A 32 -10.12 22.75 -7.62
N LEU A 33 -10.83 23.16 -8.68
CA LEU A 33 -10.18 23.64 -9.93
C LEU A 33 -9.92 25.15 -9.94
N GLY A 34 -10.76 25.91 -9.25
CA GLY A 34 -10.73 27.37 -9.19
C GLY A 34 -12.11 27.95 -8.95
N PRO A 35 -12.23 29.27 -8.70
CA PRO A 35 -13.49 29.93 -8.34
C PRO A 35 -14.36 30.28 -9.56
N ASP A 36 -13.77 30.30 -10.76
CA ASP A 36 -14.46 30.73 -11.99
C ASP A 36 -14.84 29.54 -12.89
N THR A 37 -15.94 29.69 -13.63
CA THR A 37 -16.45 28.70 -14.62
C THR A 37 -15.37 28.28 -15.62
N HIS A 38 -14.45 29.17 -16.01
CA HIS A 38 -13.35 28.82 -16.93
C HIS A 38 -12.46 27.70 -16.41
N SER A 39 -12.34 27.54 -15.09
CA SER A 39 -11.50 26.51 -14.45
C SER A 39 -11.99 25.09 -14.73
N ILE A 40 -13.25 24.92 -15.14
CA ILE A 40 -13.82 23.63 -15.60
C ILE A 40 -12.99 23.03 -16.74
N ILE A 41 -12.31 23.87 -17.53
CA ILE A 41 -11.43 23.40 -18.61
C ILE A 41 -10.36 22.43 -18.11
N TYR A 42 -9.91 22.54 -16.85
CA TYR A 42 -8.90 21.65 -16.29
C TYR A 42 -9.41 20.21 -16.13
N ALA A 43 -10.69 20.02 -15.79
CA ALA A 43 -11.32 18.70 -15.73
C ALA A 43 -11.48 18.10 -17.14
N LEU A 44 -11.98 18.87 -18.10
CA LEU A 44 -12.12 18.43 -19.50
C LEU A 44 -10.75 18.11 -20.14
N ASN A 45 -9.74 18.95 -19.90
CA ASN A 45 -8.37 18.70 -20.33
C ASN A 45 -7.78 17.44 -19.67
N TRP A 46 -8.12 17.14 -18.42
CA TRP A 46 -7.68 15.91 -17.76
C TRP A 46 -8.28 14.68 -18.45
N ALA A 47 -9.56 14.72 -18.82
CA ALA A 47 -10.18 13.64 -19.60
C ALA A 47 -9.51 13.44 -20.97
N ILE A 48 -9.21 14.51 -21.71
CA ILE A 48 -8.46 14.40 -22.98
C ILE A 48 -7.06 13.80 -22.77
N ARG A 49 -6.36 14.17 -21.70
CA ARG A 49 -5.08 13.54 -21.35
C ARG A 49 -5.23 12.05 -21.07
N GLY A 50 -6.36 11.61 -20.53
CA GLY A 50 -6.68 10.19 -20.41
C GLY A 50 -6.66 9.45 -21.75
N ALA A 51 -7.23 10.04 -22.80
CA ALA A 51 -7.22 9.47 -24.15
C ALA A 51 -5.81 9.45 -24.78
N LEU A 52 -5.02 10.51 -24.56
CA LEU A 52 -3.66 10.61 -25.11
C LEU A 52 -2.68 9.65 -24.39
N THR A 53 -2.79 9.54 -23.08
CA THR A 53 -1.87 8.76 -22.25
C THR A 53 -2.23 7.28 -22.23
N PHE A 54 -3.49 6.95 -21.95
CA PHE A 54 -3.95 5.57 -21.75
C PHE A 54 -4.60 4.97 -23.01
N GLY A 55 -5.29 5.81 -23.80
CA GLY A 55 -5.85 5.39 -25.08
C GLY A 55 -4.81 5.28 -26.21
N GLY A 56 -3.59 5.80 -25.99
CA GLY A 56 -2.51 5.78 -27.00
C GLY A 56 -2.78 6.66 -28.23
N HIS A 57 -3.76 7.56 -28.16
CA HIS A 57 -4.10 8.46 -29.25
C HIS A 57 -3.06 9.58 -29.39
N LYS A 58 -2.83 10.03 -30.62
CA LYS A 58 -1.86 11.09 -30.95
C LYS A 58 -2.52 12.47 -30.95
N LYS A 59 -1.70 13.50 -30.72
CA LYS A 59 -2.11 14.90 -30.87
C LYS A 59 -2.73 15.14 -32.25
N GLY A 60 -3.91 15.75 -32.28
CA GLY A 60 -4.67 16.02 -33.51
C GLY A 60 -5.71 14.95 -33.89
N GLN A 61 -5.66 13.75 -33.29
CA GLN A 61 -6.67 12.69 -33.46
C GLN A 61 -7.90 12.96 -32.59
N TRP A 62 -8.55 14.10 -32.83
CA TRP A 62 -9.58 14.61 -31.92
C TRP A 62 -10.82 13.71 -31.87
N LYS A 63 -11.23 13.08 -32.98
CA LYS A 63 -12.40 12.19 -33.00
C LYS A 63 -12.17 10.97 -32.12
N GLU A 64 -11.02 10.33 -32.29
CA GLU A 64 -10.62 9.16 -31.53
C GLU A 64 -10.49 9.50 -30.04
N CYS A 65 -9.96 10.69 -29.71
CA CYS A 65 -9.93 11.15 -28.34
C CYS A 65 -11.34 11.34 -27.74
N LEU A 66 -12.28 11.94 -28.47
CA LEU A 66 -13.66 12.10 -27.99
C LEU A 66 -14.40 10.76 -27.86
N ASP A 67 -14.17 9.84 -28.80
CA ASP A 67 -14.70 8.47 -28.70
C ASP A 67 -14.16 7.76 -27.47
N TYR A 68 -12.87 7.93 -27.16
CA TYR A 68 -12.25 7.40 -25.95
C TYR A 68 -12.87 8.02 -24.68
N THR A 69 -13.00 9.36 -24.60
CA THR A 69 -13.57 10.00 -23.41
C THR A 69 -15.00 9.52 -23.17
N ARG A 70 -15.82 9.45 -24.21
CA ARG A 70 -17.18 8.92 -24.15
C ARG A 70 -17.22 7.46 -23.68
N ALA A 71 -16.36 6.59 -24.20
CA ALA A 71 -16.43 5.16 -23.93
C ALA A 71 -15.72 4.72 -22.63
N ARG A 72 -14.69 5.44 -22.20
CA ARG A 72 -13.77 4.99 -21.13
C ARG A 72 -13.71 5.90 -19.92
N ILE A 73 -14.13 7.16 -20.03
CA ILE A 73 -14.07 8.12 -18.91
C ILE A 73 -15.49 8.39 -18.42
N PHE A 74 -15.82 7.83 -17.26
CA PHE A 74 -17.15 7.93 -16.67
C PHE A 74 -17.31 9.25 -15.89
N ALA A 75 -17.39 10.36 -16.62
CA ALA A 75 -17.61 11.70 -16.06
C ALA A 75 -19.00 12.27 -16.44
N PHE A 76 -19.52 13.15 -15.61
CA PHE A 76 -20.74 13.94 -15.80
C PHE A 76 -20.52 15.35 -15.23
N GLY A 77 -21.27 16.34 -15.73
CA GLY A 77 -21.25 17.71 -15.23
C GLY A 77 -22.43 17.99 -14.30
N LEU A 78 -22.19 18.81 -13.26
CA LEU A 78 -23.23 19.32 -12.37
C LEU A 78 -23.37 20.84 -12.55
N GLY A 79 -24.49 21.28 -13.12
CA GLY A 79 -24.85 22.69 -13.27
C GLY A 79 -25.70 23.15 -12.10
N LEU A 80 -25.08 23.52 -10.99
CA LEU A 80 -25.80 23.93 -9.77
C LEU A 80 -26.04 25.45 -9.73
N GLY A 81 -27.25 25.83 -9.34
CA GLY A 81 -27.72 27.20 -9.26
C GLY A 81 -27.95 27.87 -10.62
N PRO A 82 -28.01 29.21 -10.68
CA PRO A 82 -28.25 29.93 -11.93
C PRO A 82 -27.22 29.61 -13.00
N ILE A 83 -27.71 29.34 -14.21
CA ILE A 83 -26.89 28.98 -15.38
C ILE A 83 -26.81 30.18 -16.32
N ASP A 84 -25.65 30.80 -16.37
CA ASP A 84 -25.32 31.86 -17.32
C ASP A 84 -24.83 31.29 -18.66
N ASP A 85 -24.63 32.17 -19.65
CA ASP A 85 -24.18 31.79 -21.00
C ASP A 85 -22.85 31.04 -20.99
N MET A 86 -21.95 31.34 -20.04
CA MET A 86 -20.64 30.69 -19.94
C MET A 86 -20.77 29.27 -19.42
N LYS A 87 -21.65 29.04 -18.43
CA LYS A 87 -21.97 27.70 -17.92
C LYS A 87 -22.68 26.87 -19.00
N TYR A 88 -23.60 27.46 -19.76
CA TYR A 88 -24.21 26.78 -20.92
C TYR A 88 -23.16 26.35 -21.95
N ALA A 89 -22.26 27.26 -22.34
CA ALA A 89 -21.19 26.94 -23.30
C ALA A 89 -20.23 25.86 -22.77
N SER A 90 -19.86 25.94 -21.49
CA SER A 90 -18.99 24.95 -20.85
C SER A 90 -19.65 23.57 -20.76
N GLY A 91 -20.94 23.52 -20.40
CA GLY A 91 -21.74 22.31 -20.38
C GLY A 91 -21.86 21.66 -21.75
N ALA A 92 -22.09 22.45 -22.81
CA ALA A 92 -22.06 21.95 -24.19
C ALA A 92 -20.69 21.36 -24.58
N GLY A 93 -19.59 21.94 -24.09
CA GLY A 93 -18.26 21.39 -24.23
C GLY A 93 -18.10 20.01 -23.58
N ALA A 94 -18.64 19.83 -22.37
CA ALA A 94 -18.65 18.53 -21.68
C ALA A 94 -19.52 17.50 -22.42
N ILE A 95 -20.69 17.89 -22.90
CA ILE A 95 -21.58 17.04 -23.71
C ILE A 95 -20.86 16.54 -24.96
N ASN A 96 -20.15 17.41 -25.69
CA ASN A 96 -19.37 17.01 -26.87
C ASN A 96 -18.28 15.96 -26.57
N MET A 97 -17.84 15.84 -25.32
CA MET A 97 -16.90 14.81 -24.86
C MET A 97 -17.58 13.51 -24.42
N GLY A 98 -18.91 13.43 -24.52
CA GLY A 98 -19.75 12.32 -24.08
C GLY A 98 -20.10 12.37 -22.60
N PHE A 99 -20.02 13.54 -21.96
CA PHE A 99 -20.34 13.72 -20.54
C PHE A 99 -21.71 14.41 -20.39
N PRO A 100 -22.71 13.72 -19.83
CA PRO A 100 -24.01 14.33 -19.62
C PRO A 100 -23.92 15.42 -18.54
N VAL A 101 -24.81 16.40 -18.61
CA VAL A 101 -24.89 17.50 -17.64
C VAL A 101 -26.24 17.46 -16.93
N ILE A 102 -26.21 17.51 -15.60
CA ILE A 102 -27.40 17.50 -14.75
C ILE A 102 -27.47 18.85 -14.04
N CYS A 103 -28.60 19.53 -14.13
CA CYS A 103 -28.82 20.84 -13.52
C CYS A 103 -29.94 20.80 -12.49
N ASP A 104 -29.78 21.58 -11.41
CA ASP A 104 -30.79 21.73 -10.36
C ASP A 104 -31.69 22.97 -10.55
N THR A 105 -31.66 23.55 -11.76
CA THR A 105 -32.46 24.71 -12.15
C THR A 105 -33.30 24.44 -13.38
N GLU A 106 -34.29 25.31 -13.61
CA GLU A 106 -35.17 25.25 -14.76
C GLU A 106 -34.41 25.51 -16.07
N ILE A 107 -34.13 24.44 -16.81
CA ILE A 107 -33.39 24.44 -18.08
C ILE A 107 -34.07 23.51 -19.10
N PRO A 108 -33.82 23.68 -20.42
CA PRO A 108 -34.29 22.73 -21.43
C PRO A 108 -33.56 21.39 -21.31
N GLU A 109 -34.26 20.28 -21.50
CA GLU A 109 -33.63 18.96 -21.54
C GLU A 109 -33.22 18.56 -22.96
N ILE A 110 -32.11 17.83 -23.06
CA ILE A 110 -31.64 17.23 -24.32
C ILE A 110 -31.68 15.71 -24.16
N ARG A 111 -32.61 15.08 -24.89
CA ARG A 111 -32.77 13.62 -24.96
C ARG A 111 -31.64 13.00 -25.79
N PRO A 112 -31.41 11.68 -25.71
CA PRO A 112 -30.24 11.04 -26.32
C PRO A 112 -30.14 11.34 -27.82
N THR A 113 -29.07 12.02 -28.26
CA THR A 113 -28.79 12.23 -29.69
C THR A 113 -27.70 11.28 -30.23
N GLY A 114 -27.06 10.53 -29.32
CA GLY A 114 -25.95 9.61 -29.62
C GLY A 114 -24.57 10.20 -29.25
N VAL A 115 -24.52 11.42 -28.71
CA VAL A 115 -23.27 11.99 -28.18
C VAL A 115 -22.99 11.43 -26.78
N CYS A 116 -23.97 11.43 -25.88
CA CYS A 116 -23.91 10.72 -24.60
C CYS A 116 -24.54 9.32 -24.71
N THR A 117 -24.31 8.47 -23.69
CA THR A 117 -24.90 7.12 -23.62
C THR A 117 -26.43 7.16 -23.54
N TYR A 118 -26.95 8.05 -22.69
CA TYR A 118 -28.37 8.30 -22.53
C TYR A 118 -28.64 9.80 -22.75
N GLU A 119 -29.39 10.46 -21.87
CA GLU A 119 -29.65 11.90 -21.96
C GLU A 119 -28.36 12.74 -21.90
N GLU A 120 -28.38 13.90 -22.55
CA GLU A 120 -27.22 14.80 -22.63
C GLU A 120 -27.31 15.95 -21.63
N LEU A 121 -28.52 16.47 -21.44
CA LEU A 121 -28.81 17.55 -20.50
C LEU A 121 -30.12 17.23 -19.77
N VAL A 122 -30.04 17.08 -18.45
CA VAL A 122 -31.16 16.64 -17.61
C VAL A 122 -31.41 17.66 -16.51
N ARG A 123 -32.68 17.88 -16.19
CA ARG A 123 -33.10 18.68 -15.04
C ARG A 123 -33.51 17.75 -13.89
N GLU A 124 -32.91 17.93 -12.72
CA GLU A 124 -33.30 17.24 -11.49
C GLU A 124 -33.32 18.24 -10.33
N LEU A 125 -34.53 18.59 -9.88
CA LEU A 125 -34.75 19.59 -8.84
C LEU A 125 -34.69 18.98 -7.43
N ASP A 126 -34.85 17.67 -7.29
CA ASP A 126 -34.67 16.97 -6.02
C ASP A 126 -33.18 16.66 -5.81
N HIS A 127 -32.54 17.42 -4.93
CA HIS A 127 -31.12 17.25 -4.60
C HIS A 127 -30.77 15.84 -4.09
N LYS A 128 -31.72 15.10 -3.51
CA LYS A 128 -31.50 13.71 -3.08
C LYS A 128 -31.40 12.75 -4.26
N ARG A 129 -31.90 13.14 -5.43
CA ARG A 129 -31.92 12.35 -6.65
C ARG A 129 -30.83 12.73 -7.65
N ILE A 130 -30.16 13.87 -7.49
CA ILE A 130 -29.10 14.33 -8.41
C ILE A 130 -28.05 13.25 -8.62
N VAL A 131 -27.48 12.68 -7.55
CA VAL A 131 -26.43 11.64 -7.66
C VAL A 131 -26.95 10.37 -8.34
N PRO A 132 -28.09 9.76 -7.93
CA PRO A 132 -28.70 8.65 -8.65
C PRO A 132 -28.91 8.94 -10.15
N VAL A 133 -29.41 10.12 -10.51
CA VAL A 133 -29.63 10.52 -11.91
C VAL A 133 -28.32 10.64 -12.67
N CYS A 134 -27.26 11.20 -12.06
CA CYS A 134 -25.94 11.26 -12.68
C CYS A 134 -25.39 9.86 -13.02
N VAL A 135 -25.51 8.93 -12.08
CA VAL A 135 -25.10 7.53 -12.24
C VAL A 135 -25.89 6.86 -13.38
N GLU A 136 -27.22 7.04 -13.38
CA GLU A 136 -28.13 6.49 -14.39
C GLU A 136 -27.81 7.03 -15.79
N VAL A 137 -27.81 8.36 -15.96
CA VAL A 137 -27.66 9.03 -17.25
C VAL A 137 -26.25 8.82 -17.82
N ARG A 138 -25.22 8.70 -16.97
CA ARG A 138 -23.88 8.34 -17.43
C ARG A 138 -23.75 6.85 -17.77
N GLY A 139 -24.64 6.01 -17.26
CA GLY A 139 -24.57 4.55 -17.37
C GLY A 139 -23.49 3.93 -16.48
N VAL A 140 -23.19 4.56 -15.34
CA VAL A 140 -22.28 4.02 -14.33
C VAL A 140 -23.01 2.89 -13.60
N LYS A 141 -22.40 1.71 -13.54
CA LYS A 141 -22.91 0.61 -12.71
C LYS A 141 -22.15 0.61 -11.40
N VAL A 142 -22.69 1.27 -10.39
CA VAL A 142 -22.09 1.23 -9.04
C VAL A 142 -22.53 -0.07 -8.37
N LYS A 143 -21.57 -0.89 -7.96
CA LYS A 143 -21.83 -1.90 -6.94
C LYS A 143 -21.65 -1.19 -5.59
N MET A 144 -22.75 -0.77 -4.96
CA MET A 144 -22.69 -0.35 -3.57
C MET A 144 -23.00 -1.55 -2.70
N SER A 145 -21.98 -2.06 -2.03
CA SER A 145 -22.11 -2.88 -0.84
C SER A 145 -22.40 -1.90 0.31
N GLU A 146 -23.65 -1.83 0.77
CA GLU A 146 -23.93 -1.18 2.06
C GLU A 146 -23.27 -2.03 3.14
N ILE A 147 -22.25 -1.46 3.79
CA ILE A 147 -21.56 -2.06 4.93
C ILE A 147 -22.15 -1.42 6.18
N ASP A 148 -22.76 -2.22 7.04
CA ASP A 148 -23.44 -1.78 8.26
C ASP A 148 -22.42 -1.40 9.35
N ILE A 149 -21.68 -0.31 9.13
CA ILE A 149 -20.73 0.27 10.09
C ILE A 149 -20.95 1.78 10.21
N PRO A 150 -20.60 2.41 11.35
CA PRO A 150 -20.96 3.80 11.65
C PRO A 150 -20.08 4.86 10.95
N VAL A 151 -19.16 4.45 10.08
CA VAL A 151 -18.25 5.34 9.37
C VAL A 151 -18.30 5.08 7.86
N PRO A 152 -18.08 6.10 7.03
CA PRO A 152 -17.97 5.91 5.58
C PRO A 152 -16.86 4.93 5.21
N VAL A 153 -17.10 4.12 4.17
CA VAL A 153 -16.11 3.19 3.60
C VAL A 153 -15.84 3.54 2.14
N ALA A 154 -14.60 3.86 1.82
CA ALA A 154 -14.16 4.13 0.45
C ALA A 154 -12.64 4.01 0.33
N ALA A 155 -12.17 3.67 -0.88
CA ALA A 155 -10.74 3.70 -1.21
C ALA A 155 -10.09 5.09 -1.05
N ALA A 156 -10.90 6.17 -0.98
CA ALA A 156 -10.47 7.53 -0.67
C ALA A 156 -9.82 7.67 0.71
N PHE A 157 -10.25 6.86 1.68
CA PHE A 157 -9.77 6.95 3.05
C PHE A 157 -8.48 6.17 3.29
N GLU A 158 -8.02 5.37 2.31
CA GLU A 158 -6.87 4.46 2.48
C GLU A 158 -5.60 5.17 2.96
N GLY A 159 -5.39 6.40 2.49
CA GLY A 159 -4.21 7.21 2.80
C GLY A 159 -4.32 8.06 4.07
N GLU A 160 -5.42 7.98 4.82
CA GLU A 160 -5.60 8.75 6.04
C GLU A 160 -4.58 8.36 7.11
N THR A 161 -4.11 9.34 7.86
CA THR A 161 -3.20 9.11 8.99
C THR A 161 -3.85 9.56 10.28
N VAL A 162 -3.97 8.66 11.25
CA VAL A 162 -4.42 9.02 12.61
C VAL A 162 -3.20 9.41 13.44
N ARG A 163 -3.03 10.72 13.68
CA ARG A 163 -1.94 11.26 14.51
C ARG A 163 -2.26 11.08 15.99
N LYS A 164 -1.23 11.18 16.84
CA LYS A 164 -1.38 11.01 18.30
C LYS A 164 -2.43 11.95 18.91
N ALA A 165 -2.57 13.17 18.39
CA ALA A 165 -3.54 14.15 18.88
C ALA A 165 -5.00 13.73 18.62
N ASP A 166 -5.24 12.99 17.54
CA ASP A 166 -6.57 12.62 17.03
C ASP A 166 -6.93 11.16 17.33
N MET A 167 -6.04 10.44 18.02
CA MET A 167 -6.14 9.02 18.32
C MET A 167 -7.02 8.77 19.54
N GLN A 168 -8.00 7.87 19.41
CA GLN A 168 -8.77 7.34 20.53
C GLN A 168 -8.04 6.18 21.19
N VAL A 169 -7.60 5.19 20.40
CA VAL A 169 -6.95 3.97 20.86
C VAL A 169 -5.99 3.47 19.80
N GLN A 170 -4.94 2.75 20.22
CA GLN A 170 -4.01 2.08 19.31
C GLN A 170 -3.71 0.64 19.71
N PHE A 171 -3.32 -0.18 18.73
CA PHE A 171 -3.03 -1.59 18.89
C PHE A 171 -1.76 -1.94 18.13
N GLY A 172 -0.89 -2.76 18.70
CA GLY A 172 0.31 -3.21 18.01
C GLY A 172 1.45 -2.20 17.99
N GLY A 173 2.33 -2.34 17.00
CA GLY A 173 3.63 -1.69 17.00
C GLY A 173 4.41 -2.01 18.28
N LYS A 174 5.06 -1.00 18.86
CA LYS A 174 5.80 -1.14 20.14
C LYS A 174 4.92 -1.01 21.39
N TYR A 175 3.60 -0.87 21.24
CA TYR A 175 2.72 -0.41 22.33
C TYR A 175 1.89 -1.53 22.97
N SER A 176 1.53 -2.55 22.21
CA SER A 176 0.78 -3.72 22.69
C SER A 176 0.98 -4.90 21.75
N THR A 177 0.64 -6.11 22.20
CA THR A 177 0.62 -7.30 21.33
C THR A 177 -0.52 -7.18 20.32
N SER A 178 -0.22 -7.33 19.03
CA SER A 178 -1.25 -7.32 17.99
C SER A 178 -0.90 -8.26 16.84
N PHE A 179 -1.91 -8.91 16.27
CA PHE A 179 -1.75 -9.72 15.06
C PHE A 179 -3.01 -9.76 14.20
N GLU A 180 -2.82 -10.03 12.91
CA GLU A 180 -3.87 -10.36 11.96
C GLU A 180 -3.53 -11.68 11.27
N PHE A 181 -4.44 -12.64 11.31
CA PHE A 181 -4.21 -13.99 10.78
C PHE A 181 -5.41 -14.44 9.97
N LEU A 182 -5.19 -14.75 8.70
CA LEU A 182 -6.20 -15.35 7.83
C LEU A 182 -5.86 -16.81 7.54
N ARG A 183 -6.84 -17.68 7.74
CA ARG A 183 -6.75 -19.10 7.39
C ARG A 183 -7.98 -19.58 6.63
N MET A 184 -7.79 -20.54 5.74
CA MET A 184 -8.90 -21.23 5.12
C MET A 184 -9.42 -22.35 6.03
N LYS A 185 -10.72 -22.61 5.93
CA LYS A 185 -11.43 -23.69 6.60
C LYS A 185 -12.37 -24.39 5.61
N GLU A 186 -12.83 -25.58 5.96
CA GLU A 186 -13.86 -26.26 5.17
C GLU A 186 -15.19 -25.52 5.29
N LEU A 187 -16.06 -25.69 4.28
CA LEU A 187 -17.33 -24.95 4.18
C LEU A 187 -18.28 -25.19 5.38
N ASP A 188 -18.19 -26.34 6.03
CA ASP A 188 -18.99 -26.73 7.20
C ASP A 188 -18.38 -26.27 8.54
N GLU A 189 -17.11 -25.86 8.56
CA GLU A 189 -16.43 -25.29 9.73
C GLU A 189 -16.65 -23.78 9.90
N VAL A 190 -17.10 -23.09 8.83
CA VAL A 190 -17.31 -21.63 8.82
C VAL A 190 -18.80 -21.29 8.86
N GLU A 191 -19.19 -20.49 9.84
CA GLU A 191 -20.49 -19.83 9.92
C GLU A 191 -20.39 -18.43 9.31
N ASP A 192 -20.93 -18.26 8.09
CA ASP A 192 -20.86 -16.96 7.40
C ASP A 192 -21.57 -15.88 8.21
N GLY A 193 -20.90 -14.74 8.39
CA GLY A 193 -21.44 -13.63 9.16
C GLY A 193 -21.19 -13.71 10.66
N LYS A 194 -20.63 -14.81 11.16
CA LYS A 194 -20.28 -14.90 12.57
C LYS A 194 -19.12 -13.97 12.89
N ILE A 195 -19.39 -13.00 13.76
CA ILE A 195 -18.43 -12.04 14.28
C ILE A 195 -18.47 -12.13 15.80
N GLU A 196 -17.32 -12.43 16.39
CA GLU A 196 -17.20 -12.65 17.84
C GLU A 196 -16.10 -11.76 18.42
N LEU A 197 -16.40 -11.06 19.51
CA LEU A 197 -15.41 -10.32 20.30
C LEU A 197 -15.16 -11.08 21.60
N ILE A 198 -13.93 -11.53 21.79
CA ILE A 198 -13.45 -12.22 22.99
C ILE A 198 -12.56 -11.27 23.78
N GLY A 199 -13.17 -10.63 24.77
CA GLY A 199 -12.55 -9.66 25.65
C GLY A 199 -13.32 -8.34 25.70
N ALA A 200 -12.66 -7.30 26.19
CA ALA A 200 -13.22 -5.96 26.26
C ALA A 200 -13.19 -5.24 24.90
N ASP A 201 -14.16 -4.39 24.64
CA ASP A 201 -14.19 -3.52 23.46
C ASP A 201 -13.28 -2.29 23.64
N CYS A 202 -13.10 -1.49 22.60
CA CYS A 202 -12.19 -0.34 22.63
C CYS A 202 -12.64 0.83 23.50
N ASP A 203 -13.87 0.81 24.03
CA ASP A 203 -14.34 1.80 25.01
C ASP A 203 -13.96 1.46 26.47
N SER A 204 -13.26 0.33 26.69
CA SER A 204 -12.78 -0.05 28.02
C SER A 204 -11.49 0.64 28.45
N VAL A 205 -10.79 1.32 27.54
CA VAL A 205 -9.52 1.99 27.80
C VAL A 205 -9.66 3.51 27.69
N ALA A 206 -8.78 4.25 28.36
CA ALA A 206 -8.82 5.71 28.29
C ALA A 206 -8.37 6.19 26.90
N GLU A 207 -8.79 7.41 26.55
CA GLU A 207 -8.37 8.07 25.32
C GLU A 207 -6.84 8.14 25.23
N GLY A 208 -6.29 7.72 24.09
CA GLY A 208 -4.88 7.74 23.78
C GLY A 208 -4.10 6.53 24.30
N GLU A 209 -4.75 5.57 24.96
CA GLU A 209 -4.11 4.35 25.45
C GLU A 209 -3.95 3.27 24.36
N ALA A 210 -3.20 2.23 24.71
CA ALA A 210 -3.00 1.06 23.88
C ALA A 210 -3.65 -0.16 24.53
N MET A 211 -4.15 -1.08 23.70
CA MET A 211 -4.66 -2.37 24.15
C MET A 211 -4.29 -3.47 23.14
N PRO A 212 -4.24 -4.75 23.55
CA PRO A 212 -3.90 -5.83 22.63
C PRO A 212 -5.05 -6.12 21.65
N LEU A 213 -4.72 -6.64 20.46
CA LEU A 213 -5.70 -6.97 19.41
C LEU A 213 -5.27 -8.18 18.58
N GLY A 214 -6.05 -9.24 18.58
CA GLY A 214 -5.91 -10.34 17.63
C GLY A 214 -7.09 -10.36 16.67
N MET A 215 -6.84 -10.42 15.38
CA MET A 215 -7.90 -10.64 14.37
C MET A 215 -7.66 -12.00 13.70
N LEU A 216 -8.56 -12.95 13.95
CA LEU A 216 -8.61 -14.22 13.24
C LEU A 216 -9.72 -14.14 12.19
N ILE A 217 -9.34 -14.28 10.92
CA ILE A 217 -10.25 -14.30 9.79
C ILE A 217 -10.28 -15.72 9.22
N GLU A 218 -11.43 -16.36 9.29
CA GLU A 218 -11.63 -17.70 8.73
C GLU A 218 -12.48 -17.58 7.47
N VAL A 219 -11.92 -18.02 6.34
CA VAL A 219 -12.60 -17.98 5.04
C VAL A 219 -12.83 -19.39 4.52
N ALA A 220 -13.96 -19.60 3.86
CA ALA A 220 -14.23 -20.84 3.16
C ALA A 220 -14.77 -20.54 1.77
N GLY A 221 -14.38 -21.36 0.79
CA GLY A 221 -14.97 -21.33 -0.54
C GLY A 221 -14.42 -22.43 -1.43
N ARG A 222 -15.20 -22.82 -2.44
CA ARG A 222 -14.87 -24.01 -3.28
C ARG A 222 -13.57 -23.89 -4.06
N LYS A 223 -13.15 -22.66 -4.36
CA LYS A 223 -11.90 -22.37 -5.07
C LYS A 223 -10.81 -21.83 -4.14
N MET A 224 -11.08 -21.72 -2.84
CA MET A 224 -10.09 -21.28 -1.86
C MET A 224 -8.99 -22.35 -1.73
N GLN A 225 -7.75 -21.90 -1.61
CA GLN A 225 -6.58 -22.76 -1.45
C GLN A 225 -5.64 -22.13 -0.42
N LYS A 226 -4.81 -22.96 0.24
CA LYS A 226 -3.85 -22.48 1.24
C LYS A 226 -2.88 -21.45 0.67
N ASP A 227 -2.55 -21.57 -0.62
CA ASP A 227 -1.68 -20.63 -1.33
C ASP A 227 -2.30 -19.23 -1.48
N PHE A 228 -3.62 -19.09 -1.30
CA PHE A 228 -4.30 -17.81 -1.38
C PHE A 228 -4.41 -17.08 -0.03
N GLU A 229 -4.14 -17.77 1.08
CA GLU A 229 -4.18 -17.16 2.42
C GLU A 229 -3.28 -15.91 2.55
N PRO A 230 -1.97 -15.93 2.22
CA PRO A 230 -1.12 -14.74 2.39
C PRO A 230 -1.56 -13.56 1.51
N ILE A 231 -2.10 -13.83 0.32
CA ILE A 231 -2.59 -12.80 -0.61
C ILE A 231 -3.79 -12.09 0.00
N MET A 232 -4.71 -12.87 0.56
CA MET A 232 -5.92 -12.36 1.20
C MET A 232 -5.62 -11.70 2.55
N GLU A 233 -4.73 -12.27 3.35
CA GLU A 233 -4.27 -11.69 4.62
C GLU A 233 -3.68 -10.30 4.38
N ARG A 234 -2.87 -10.14 3.33
CA ARG A 234 -2.29 -8.84 3.01
C ARG A 234 -3.33 -7.78 2.60
N ARG A 235 -4.54 -8.19 2.19
CA ARG A 235 -5.62 -7.24 1.90
C ARG A 235 -6.17 -6.58 3.16
N ILE A 236 -6.03 -7.19 4.34
CA ILE A 236 -6.52 -6.63 5.62
C ILE A 236 -6.07 -5.17 5.76
N HIS A 237 -4.81 -4.87 5.39
CA HIS A 237 -4.29 -3.52 5.36
C HIS A 237 -5.12 -2.55 4.51
N ASN A 238 -5.43 -2.85 3.25
CA ASN A 238 -6.23 -1.94 2.43
C ASN A 238 -7.69 -1.92 2.92
N LEU A 239 -8.26 -3.08 3.20
CA LEU A 239 -9.67 -3.23 3.54
C LEU A 239 -10.05 -2.47 4.82
N ILE A 240 -9.17 -2.49 5.82
CA ILE A 240 -9.39 -1.75 7.07
C ILE A 240 -9.15 -0.25 6.88
N ASN A 241 -8.11 0.15 6.12
CA ASN A 241 -7.86 1.57 5.84
C ASN A 241 -8.94 2.22 4.95
N TYR A 242 -9.82 1.45 4.31
CA TYR A 242 -10.96 2.03 3.60
C TYR A 242 -12.03 2.61 4.53
N ALA A 243 -12.02 2.28 5.83
CA ALA A 243 -12.92 2.89 6.79
C ALA A 243 -12.36 4.24 7.27
N HIS A 244 -13.16 5.29 7.14
CA HIS A 244 -12.78 6.64 7.56
C HIS A 244 -12.39 6.70 9.05
N GLY A 245 -11.29 7.39 9.35
CA GLY A 245 -10.78 7.53 10.72
C GLY A 245 -10.07 6.29 11.27
N ILE A 246 -9.79 5.30 10.44
CA ILE A 246 -9.03 4.10 10.80
C ILE A 246 -7.68 4.12 10.09
N PHE A 247 -6.62 3.78 10.82
CA PHE A 247 -5.28 3.63 10.26
C PHE A 247 -4.76 2.22 10.56
N HIS A 248 -4.28 1.53 9.53
CA HIS A 248 -3.61 0.23 9.62
C HIS A 248 -2.26 0.28 8.90
N MET A 249 -1.21 -0.22 9.53
CA MET A 249 0.11 -0.41 8.92
C MET A 249 0.77 -1.69 9.43
N GLY A 250 1.75 -2.21 8.70
CA GLY A 250 2.38 -3.49 9.01
C GLY A 250 1.57 -4.66 8.45
N GLN A 251 1.77 -5.84 9.03
CA GLN A 251 1.19 -7.11 8.62
C GLN A 251 1.41 -8.17 9.71
N ARG A 252 0.80 -9.36 9.56
CA ARG A 252 1.08 -10.53 10.41
C ARG A 252 0.99 -10.15 11.89
N ASP A 253 2.02 -10.41 12.69
CA ASP A 253 2.12 -10.09 14.13
C ASP A 253 2.97 -8.85 14.44
N ILE A 254 3.21 -8.00 13.44
CA ILE A 254 3.88 -6.69 13.57
C ILE A 254 2.99 -5.56 13.03
N ASN A 255 1.68 -5.77 13.01
CA ASN A 255 0.72 -4.75 12.59
C ASN A 255 0.60 -3.63 13.64
N TRP A 256 0.12 -2.49 13.19
CA TRP A 256 -0.12 -1.31 14.00
C TRP A 256 -1.39 -0.61 13.52
N ILE A 257 -2.38 -0.53 14.42
CA ILE A 257 -3.72 -0.04 14.12
C ILE A 257 -4.04 1.15 15.03
N ARG A 258 -4.75 2.15 14.50
CA ARG A 258 -5.32 3.26 15.28
C ARG A 258 -6.75 3.51 14.89
N ILE A 259 -7.57 3.86 15.88
CA ILE A 259 -8.93 4.38 15.70
C ILE A 259 -8.90 5.87 16.10
N SER A 260 -9.45 6.74 15.25
CA SER A 260 -9.56 8.16 15.55
C SER A 260 -10.68 8.44 16.56
N LYS A 261 -10.60 9.60 17.23
CA LYS A 261 -11.67 10.09 18.10
C LYS A 261 -12.98 10.30 17.35
N GLU A 262 -12.90 10.69 16.08
CA GLU A 262 -14.06 10.89 15.21
C GLU A 262 -14.76 9.56 14.90
N ALA A 263 -14.02 8.53 14.47
CA ALA A 263 -14.58 7.20 14.22
C ALA A 263 -15.21 6.61 15.49
N PHE A 264 -14.51 6.70 16.63
CA PHE A 264 -15.04 6.24 17.90
C PHE A 264 -16.30 7.00 18.33
N GLY A 265 -16.32 8.33 18.15
CA GLY A 265 -17.45 9.20 18.45
C GLY A 265 -18.67 8.95 17.55
N ALA A 266 -18.46 8.54 16.30
CA ALA A 266 -19.51 8.07 15.41
C ALA A 266 -20.12 6.72 15.83
N GLY A 267 -19.46 6.00 16.75
CA GLY A 267 -19.92 4.72 17.28
C GLY A 267 -19.08 3.53 16.83
N PHE A 268 -17.93 3.74 16.17
CA PHE A 268 -17.04 2.65 15.77
C PHE A 268 -16.54 1.88 17.00
N ARG A 269 -16.45 0.57 16.86
CA ARG A 269 -16.17 -0.46 17.88
C ARG A 269 -15.50 -1.64 17.22
N LEU A 270 -14.83 -2.49 17.99
CA LEU A 270 -13.99 -3.56 17.43
C LEU A 270 -14.76 -4.52 16.51
N LYS A 271 -16.01 -4.88 16.85
CA LYS A 271 -16.85 -5.74 15.99
C LYS A 271 -17.00 -5.23 14.55
N HIS A 272 -16.93 -3.92 14.32
CA HIS A 272 -17.06 -3.33 12.99
C HIS A 272 -15.86 -3.65 12.09
N PHE A 273 -14.70 -4.01 12.65
CA PHE A 273 -13.62 -4.61 11.85
C PHE A 273 -14.07 -5.93 11.21
N GLY A 274 -14.80 -6.77 11.95
CA GLY A 274 -15.34 -8.02 11.43
C GLY A 274 -16.41 -7.80 10.36
N GLU A 275 -17.32 -6.84 10.58
CA GLU A 275 -18.40 -6.50 9.64
C GLU A 275 -17.80 -5.97 8.32
N LEU A 276 -16.80 -5.09 8.43
CA LEU A 276 -16.04 -4.56 7.30
C LEU A 276 -15.28 -5.65 6.54
N LEU A 277 -14.47 -6.45 7.23
CA LEU A 277 -13.65 -7.49 6.60
C LEU A 277 -14.50 -8.52 5.88
N ARG A 278 -15.61 -8.97 6.49
CA ARG A 278 -16.53 -9.89 5.84
C ARG A 278 -17.08 -9.31 4.53
N ALA A 279 -17.65 -8.10 4.58
CA ALA A 279 -18.25 -7.48 3.41
C ALA A 279 -17.23 -7.31 2.28
N GLN A 280 -16.05 -6.83 2.63
CA GLN A 280 -14.96 -6.56 1.69
C GLN A 280 -14.37 -7.85 1.07
N TYR A 281 -14.23 -8.93 1.83
CA TYR A 281 -13.74 -10.20 1.27
C TYR A 281 -14.74 -10.82 0.29
N LEU A 282 -16.03 -10.82 0.61
CA LEU A 282 -17.08 -11.31 -0.29
C LEU A 282 -17.18 -10.46 -1.57
N GLU A 283 -16.96 -9.14 -1.45
CA GLU A 283 -17.01 -8.22 -2.60
C GLU A 283 -15.78 -8.34 -3.51
N HIS A 284 -14.58 -8.36 -2.93
CA HIS A 284 -13.34 -8.34 -3.69
C HIS A 284 -12.89 -9.72 -4.18
N PHE A 285 -13.32 -10.80 -3.51
CA PHE A 285 -12.94 -12.17 -3.84
C PHE A 285 -14.16 -13.11 -4.05
N PRO A 286 -15.20 -12.70 -4.80
CA PRO A 286 -16.46 -13.44 -4.92
C PRO A 286 -16.31 -14.80 -5.61
N ALA A 287 -15.18 -15.04 -6.28
CA ALA A 287 -14.88 -16.32 -6.91
C ALA A 287 -14.15 -17.30 -5.97
N LEU A 288 -13.56 -16.82 -4.88
CA LEU A 288 -12.74 -17.60 -3.95
C LEU A 288 -13.42 -17.79 -2.60
N VAL A 289 -14.16 -16.78 -2.14
CA VAL A 289 -14.74 -16.72 -0.80
C VAL A 289 -16.25 -16.84 -0.89
N ASP A 290 -16.78 -17.91 -0.29
CA ASP A 290 -18.21 -18.15 -0.15
C ASP A 290 -18.71 -17.76 1.25
N LYS A 291 -17.86 -17.88 2.28
CA LYS A 291 -18.18 -17.59 3.68
C LYS A 291 -17.02 -16.92 4.41
N VAL A 292 -17.34 -16.02 5.34
CA VAL A 292 -16.35 -15.39 6.22
C VAL A 292 -16.85 -15.37 7.67
N GLN A 293 -15.98 -15.79 8.58
CA GLN A 293 -16.13 -15.66 10.03
C GLN A 293 -14.94 -14.86 10.57
N VAL A 294 -15.19 -13.97 11.53
CA VAL A 294 -14.15 -13.15 12.16
C VAL A 294 -14.23 -13.27 13.67
N THR A 295 -13.12 -13.62 14.31
CA THR A 295 -12.98 -13.59 15.77
C THR A 295 -11.94 -12.54 16.15
N ILE A 296 -12.35 -11.61 17.01
CA ILE A 296 -11.53 -10.53 17.51
C ILE A 296 -11.20 -10.81 18.97
N PHE A 297 -9.92 -10.70 19.32
CA PHE A 297 -9.42 -10.96 20.66
C PHE A 297 -8.81 -9.69 21.24
N THR A 298 -9.14 -9.40 22.50
CA THR A 298 -8.47 -8.36 23.29
C THR A 298 -7.99 -8.88 24.66
N GLU A 299 -8.17 -10.17 24.91
CA GLU A 299 -7.60 -10.89 26.05
C GLU A 299 -6.30 -11.60 25.64
N GLU A 300 -5.16 -11.20 26.20
CA GLU A 300 -3.85 -11.77 25.83
C GLU A 300 -3.78 -13.29 26.03
N GLU A 301 -4.36 -13.84 27.09
CA GLU A 301 -4.36 -15.29 27.33
C GLU A 301 -5.11 -16.08 26.25
N LYS A 302 -6.15 -15.46 25.65
CA LYS A 302 -6.89 -16.05 24.52
C LYS A 302 -6.16 -15.87 23.19
N MET A 303 -5.39 -14.79 23.07
CA MET A 303 -4.56 -14.51 21.88
C MET A 303 -3.36 -15.45 21.76
N LYS A 304 -2.67 -15.76 22.86
CA LYS A 304 -1.44 -16.56 22.86
C LYS A 304 -1.49 -17.84 22.00
N PRO A 305 -2.49 -18.74 22.14
CA PRO A 305 -2.53 -19.96 21.32
C PRO A 305 -2.73 -19.65 19.83
N ILE A 306 -3.56 -18.66 19.49
CA ILE A 306 -3.84 -18.28 18.11
C ILE A 306 -2.62 -17.59 17.48
N LEU A 307 -1.92 -16.75 18.24
CA LEU A 307 -0.67 -16.12 17.80
C LEU A 307 0.43 -17.15 17.56
N ALA A 308 0.52 -18.19 18.39
CA ALA A 308 1.48 -19.28 18.17
C ALA A 308 1.16 -20.03 16.86
N GLU A 309 -0.10 -20.36 16.61
CA GLU A 309 -0.55 -20.96 15.35
C GLU A 309 -0.26 -20.06 14.14
N ALA A 310 -0.55 -18.76 14.27
CA ALA A 310 -0.30 -17.79 13.22
C ALA A 310 1.20 -17.72 12.86
N ARG A 311 2.09 -17.73 13.86
CA ARG A 311 3.55 -17.74 13.66
C ARG A 311 4.04 -19.01 12.96
N GLU A 312 3.52 -20.17 13.31
CA GLU A 312 3.81 -21.43 12.62
C GLU A 312 3.39 -21.36 11.15
N ALA A 313 2.20 -20.80 10.88
CA ALA A 313 1.73 -20.59 9.51
C ALA A 313 2.61 -19.60 8.74
N TYR A 314 3.06 -18.51 9.36
CA TYR A 314 3.97 -17.54 8.74
C TYR A 314 5.31 -18.17 8.38
N GLU A 315 5.88 -18.95 9.29
CA GLU A 315 7.14 -19.65 9.07
C GLU A 315 7.02 -20.65 7.91
N ALA A 316 5.98 -21.48 7.91
CA ALA A 316 5.70 -22.42 6.83
C ALA A 316 5.50 -21.70 5.48
N ARG A 317 4.84 -20.52 5.47
CA ARG A 317 4.69 -19.69 4.26
C ARG A 317 6.04 -19.21 3.74
N ASP A 318 6.95 -18.81 4.63
CA ASP A 318 8.27 -18.30 4.29
C ASP A 318 9.21 -19.42 3.80
N GLU A 319 9.11 -20.63 4.36
CA GLU A 319 9.91 -21.80 3.95
C GLU A 319 9.60 -22.29 2.53
N ARG A 320 8.36 -22.12 2.05
CA ARG A 320 7.96 -22.58 0.70
C ARG A 320 8.77 -21.95 -0.42
N VAL A 321 9.30 -20.74 -0.22
CA VAL A 321 10.13 -20.05 -1.22
C VAL A 321 11.62 -20.36 -1.04
N ALA A 322 12.05 -20.89 0.11
CA ALA A 322 13.46 -21.09 0.43
C ALA A 322 14.22 -22.04 -0.53
N GLY A 323 13.50 -22.92 -1.24
CA GLY A 323 14.06 -23.82 -2.25
C GLY A 323 14.23 -23.20 -3.65
N MET A 324 13.76 -21.96 -3.86
CA MET A 324 13.81 -21.28 -5.15
C MET A 324 14.94 -20.24 -5.16
N THR A 325 15.65 -20.11 -6.28
CA THR A 325 16.65 -19.05 -6.49
C THR A 325 16.25 -18.12 -7.62
N ASP A 326 16.84 -16.93 -7.67
CA ASP A 326 16.58 -15.97 -8.75
C ASP A 326 17.03 -16.48 -10.12
N GLU A 327 18.02 -17.38 -10.17
CA GLU A 327 18.46 -18.08 -11.39
C GLU A 327 17.48 -19.16 -11.82
N SER A 328 16.74 -19.78 -10.88
CA SER A 328 15.83 -20.89 -11.16
C SER A 328 14.53 -20.48 -11.87
N VAL A 329 14.27 -19.17 -12.00
CA VAL A 329 13.04 -18.62 -12.61
C VAL A 329 13.37 -17.60 -13.69
N ASP A 330 12.59 -17.55 -14.78
CA ASP A 330 12.72 -16.53 -15.84
C ASP A 330 11.83 -15.30 -15.63
N ILE A 331 10.94 -15.39 -14.62
CA ILE A 331 9.89 -14.42 -14.34
C ILE A 331 10.02 -13.97 -12.89
N PHE A 332 10.02 -12.67 -12.69
CA PHE A 332 9.75 -12.03 -11.40
C PHE A 332 8.31 -11.52 -11.36
N TYR A 333 7.85 -11.03 -10.21
CA TYR A 333 6.53 -10.41 -10.10
C TYR A 333 6.66 -8.97 -9.64
N SER A 334 5.89 -8.07 -10.24
CA SER A 334 5.74 -6.73 -9.71
C SER A 334 4.73 -6.69 -8.57
N CYS A 335 4.73 -5.61 -7.80
CA CYS A 335 3.61 -5.21 -6.97
C CYS A 335 3.45 -3.68 -6.99
N THR A 336 2.26 -3.21 -7.36
CA THR A 336 1.90 -1.78 -7.42
C THR A 336 0.84 -1.39 -6.39
N LEU A 337 0.53 -2.24 -5.41
CA LEU A 337 -0.49 -1.94 -4.38
C LEU A 337 -0.22 -0.62 -3.67
N CYS A 338 1.04 -0.31 -3.39
CA CYS A 338 1.43 0.91 -2.69
C CYS A 338 1.42 2.17 -3.57
N GLN A 339 1.06 2.09 -4.87
CA GLN A 339 0.92 3.27 -5.71
C GLN A 339 -0.24 4.18 -5.29
N SER A 340 -1.12 3.71 -4.39
CA SER A 340 -2.15 4.55 -3.74
C SER A 340 -1.53 5.73 -2.96
N TYR A 341 -0.34 5.57 -2.39
CA TYR A 341 0.37 6.63 -1.64
C TYR A 341 1.82 6.88 -2.08
N ALA A 342 2.40 6.01 -2.91
CA ALA A 342 3.71 6.18 -3.54
C ALA A 342 3.59 5.96 -5.07
N PRO A 343 3.07 6.93 -5.84
CA PRO A 343 2.55 6.71 -7.19
C PRO A 343 3.54 6.16 -8.22
N ASN A 344 4.83 6.42 -8.01
CA ASN A 344 5.90 5.98 -8.91
C ASN A 344 6.64 4.75 -8.42
N HIS A 345 6.33 4.26 -7.22
CA HIS A 345 6.96 3.09 -6.66
C HIS A 345 6.50 1.82 -7.38
N VAL A 346 7.44 0.91 -7.62
CA VAL A 346 7.19 -0.44 -8.14
C VAL A 346 8.06 -1.39 -7.34
N CYS A 347 7.46 -2.31 -6.59
CA CYS A 347 8.19 -3.42 -6.01
C CYS A 347 8.44 -4.47 -7.10
N ILE A 348 9.68 -4.94 -7.23
CA ILE A 348 10.02 -6.15 -7.99
C ILE A 348 10.35 -7.24 -6.98
N ILE A 349 9.62 -8.35 -7.06
CA ILE A 349 9.65 -9.47 -6.13
C ILE A 349 10.26 -10.67 -6.87
N SER A 350 11.36 -11.19 -6.32
CA SER A 350 12.04 -12.40 -6.79
C SER A 350 12.03 -13.47 -5.68
N PRO A 351 12.36 -14.74 -5.99
CA PRO A 351 12.50 -15.78 -4.96
C PRO A 351 13.40 -15.37 -3.79
N GLU A 352 14.52 -14.69 -4.08
CA GLU A 352 15.51 -14.30 -3.07
C GLU A 352 15.39 -12.83 -2.64
N ARG A 353 14.40 -12.09 -3.16
CA ARG A 353 14.09 -10.72 -2.75
C ARG A 353 12.58 -10.53 -2.64
N LEU A 354 12.06 -10.79 -1.44
CA LEU A 354 10.66 -10.53 -1.10
C LEU A 354 10.32 -9.04 -1.17
N GLY A 355 9.03 -8.73 -1.27
CA GLY A 355 8.53 -7.36 -1.21
C GLY A 355 8.92 -6.70 0.11
N LEU A 356 9.31 -5.43 0.06
CA LEU A 356 9.83 -4.71 1.23
C LEU A 356 8.87 -4.67 2.43
N CYS A 357 7.56 -4.88 2.20
CA CYS A 357 6.59 -4.96 3.28
C CYS A 357 6.81 -6.20 4.15
N GLY A 358 7.38 -7.28 3.61
CA GLY A 358 7.59 -8.59 4.26
C GLY A 358 6.47 -9.62 4.03
N ALA A 359 5.27 -9.21 3.59
CA ALA A 359 4.13 -10.13 3.40
C ALA A 359 4.05 -10.79 2.03
N TYR A 360 4.71 -10.23 1.01
CA TYR A 360 4.65 -10.76 -0.35
C TYR A 360 5.99 -11.39 -0.72
N ASN A 361 6.00 -12.69 -0.92
CA ASN A 361 7.07 -13.41 -1.60
C ASN A 361 6.72 -13.66 -3.09
N TRP A 362 7.62 -14.35 -3.80
CA TRP A 362 7.44 -14.61 -5.23
C TRP A 362 6.21 -15.48 -5.55
N LEU A 363 5.92 -16.49 -4.73
CA LEU A 363 4.74 -17.35 -4.90
C LEU A 363 3.45 -16.57 -4.69
N ASP A 364 3.44 -15.64 -3.73
CA ASP A 364 2.29 -14.76 -3.50
C ASP A 364 2.03 -13.84 -4.70
N GLY A 365 3.10 -13.31 -5.32
CA GLY A 365 3.00 -12.53 -6.56
C GLY A 365 2.41 -13.34 -7.72
N LYS A 366 2.82 -14.61 -7.85
CA LYS A 366 2.27 -15.54 -8.84
C LYS A 366 0.79 -15.81 -8.60
N ALA A 367 0.44 -16.22 -7.39
CA ALA A 367 -0.93 -16.57 -7.06
C ALA A 367 -1.86 -15.34 -7.13
N ALA A 368 -1.38 -14.15 -6.77
CA ALA A 368 -2.16 -12.91 -6.89
C ALA A 368 -2.53 -12.59 -8.36
N TYR A 369 -1.58 -12.81 -9.29
CA TYR A 369 -1.85 -12.69 -10.72
C TYR A 369 -2.84 -13.76 -11.22
N GLU A 370 -2.74 -15.01 -10.74
CA GLU A 370 -3.69 -16.07 -11.09
C GLU A 370 -5.12 -15.78 -10.62
N ILE A 371 -5.27 -15.16 -9.44
CA ILE A 371 -6.56 -14.71 -8.90
C ILE A 371 -7.13 -13.56 -9.73
N ASN A 372 -6.29 -12.55 -10.01
CA ASN A 372 -6.70 -11.36 -10.74
C ASN A 372 -5.61 -10.89 -11.72
N PRO A 373 -5.69 -11.28 -13.00
CA PRO A 373 -4.71 -10.87 -14.01
C PRO A 373 -4.67 -9.35 -14.26
N ALA A 374 -5.72 -8.62 -13.90
CA ALA A 374 -5.78 -7.15 -13.98
C ALA A 374 -5.38 -6.48 -12.65
N GLY A 375 -4.90 -7.24 -11.67
CA GLY A 375 -4.49 -6.77 -10.35
C GLY A 375 -3.12 -6.09 -10.34
N ALA A 376 -2.67 -5.73 -9.14
CA ALA A 376 -1.41 -5.01 -8.91
C ALA A 376 -0.15 -5.87 -9.11
N ASN A 377 -0.30 -7.19 -9.15
CA ASN A 377 0.79 -8.13 -9.34
C ASN A 377 0.84 -8.58 -10.80
N GLN A 378 1.92 -8.27 -11.50
CA GLN A 378 2.09 -8.59 -12.91
C GLN A 378 3.38 -9.41 -13.11
N PRO A 379 3.38 -10.41 -14.01
CA PRO A 379 4.59 -11.16 -14.33
C PRO A 379 5.57 -10.27 -15.11
N VAL A 380 6.81 -10.21 -14.65
CA VAL A 380 7.89 -9.43 -15.23
C VAL A 380 8.94 -10.41 -15.76
N LYS A 381 9.03 -10.55 -17.09
CA LYS A 381 10.06 -11.38 -17.71
C LYS A 381 11.42 -10.69 -17.55
N LYS A 382 12.45 -11.43 -17.13
CA LYS A 382 13.82 -10.90 -17.05
C LYS A 382 14.31 -10.42 -18.42
N ALA A 383 14.09 -11.23 -19.48
CA ALA A 383 14.66 -11.01 -20.81
C ALA A 383 16.20 -10.94 -20.76
N ASP A 384 16.82 -10.03 -21.52
CA ASP A 384 18.29 -9.94 -21.61
C ASP A 384 18.90 -9.50 -20.26
N CYS A 385 19.86 -10.26 -19.75
CA CYS A 385 20.69 -9.87 -18.61
C CYS A 385 21.69 -8.79 -19.04
N ILE A 386 21.69 -7.65 -18.35
CA ILE A 386 22.61 -6.52 -18.60
C ILE A 386 23.81 -6.62 -17.65
N ASP A 387 23.55 -6.89 -16.37
CA ASP A 387 24.57 -7.05 -15.33
C ASP A 387 24.09 -8.09 -14.30
N GLU A 388 24.72 -9.26 -14.29
CA GLU A 388 24.37 -10.36 -13.39
C GLU A 388 24.76 -10.07 -11.93
N VAL A 389 25.85 -9.33 -11.71
CA VAL A 389 26.35 -9.00 -10.37
C VAL A 389 25.39 -8.04 -9.66
N LYS A 390 24.94 -7.00 -10.37
CA LYS A 390 23.98 -6.02 -9.85
C LYS A 390 22.52 -6.48 -9.96
N GLY A 391 22.27 -7.54 -10.70
CA GLY A 391 20.91 -8.03 -10.98
C GLY A 391 20.13 -7.01 -11.81
N GLN A 392 20.66 -6.67 -12.98
CA GLN A 392 20.03 -5.77 -13.93
C GLN A 392 19.61 -6.53 -15.18
N TRP A 393 18.33 -6.44 -15.52
CA TRP A 393 17.78 -7.03 -16.74
C TRP A 393 16.96 -6.04 -17.53
N LYS A 394 17.03 -6.15 -18.86
CA LYS A 394 16.34 -5.26 -19.79
C LYS A 394 14.83 -5.30 -19.61
N GLY A 395 14.24 -6.49 -19.49
CA GLY A 395 12.79 -6.64 -19.34
C GLY A 395 12.27 -6.06 -18.03
N VAL A 396 13.07 -6.13 -16.96
CA VAL A 396 12.74 -5.52 -15.67
C VAL A 396 12.80 -3.99 -15.77
N ASN A 397 13.86 -3.43 -16.37
CA ASN A 397 13.99 -1.99 -16.57
C ASN A 397 12.83 -1.42 -17.41
N GLU A 398 12.48 -2.08 -18.52
CA GLU A 398 11.36 -1.66 -19.38
C GLU A 398 10.03 -1.67 -18.61
N PHE A 399 9.78 -2.71 -17.82
CA PHE A 399 8.57 -2.80 -17.00
C PHE A 399 8.52 -1.71 -15.93
N VAL A 400 9.60 -1.53 -15.18
CA VAL A 400 9.71 -0.52 -14.11
C VAL A 400 9.57 0.88 -14.70
N TYR A 401 10.19 1.18 -15.84
CA TYR A 401 10.07 2.47 -16.51
C TYR A 401 8.61 2.78 -16.90
N GLN A 402 7.90 1.84 -17.53
CA GLN A 402 6.49 2.09 -17.88
C GLN A 402 5.60 2.24 -16.63
N THR A 403 5.79 1.38 -15.64
CA THR A 403 4.90 1.28 -14.48
C THR A 403 5.17 2.36 -13.42
N SER A 404 6.38 2.93 -13.40
CA SER A 404 6.76 4.06 -12.54
C SER A 404 6.37 5.43 -13.13
N ASN A 405 5.46 5.48 -14.09
CA ASN A 405 5.15 6.70 -14.86
C ASN A 405 6.40 7.32 -15.51
N LYS A 406 7.33 6.48 -15.98
CA LYS A 406 8.57 6.88 -16.66
C LYS A 406 9.56 7.65 -15.78
N SER A 407 9.49 7.46 -14.46
CA SER A 407 10.37 8.14 -13.51
C SER A 407 11.60 7.33 -13.11
N VAL A 408 11.54 6.00 -13.18
CA VAL A 408 12.66 5.10 -12.85
C VAL A 408 13.14 4.41 -14.11
N GLU A 409 14.34 4.76 -14.59
CA GLU A 409 14.89 4.23 -15.85
C GLU A 409 15.64 2.91 -15.69
N ARG A 410 16.29 2.73 -14.54
CA ARG A 410 17.15 1.57 -14.25
C ARG A 410 16.86 1.03 -12.85
N PHE A 411 16.99 -0.28 -12.71
CA PHE A 411 16.76 -1.01 -11.48
C PHE A 411 17.86 -2.07 -11.31
N ASN A 412 18.53 -2.04 -10.17
CA ASN A 412 19.46 -3.09 -9.75
C ASN A 412 18.86 -3.89 -8.58
N ALA A 413 18.68 -5.19 -8.77
CA ALA A 413 18.10 -6.07 -7.77
C ALA A 413 19.06 -6.36 -6.60
N TYR A 414 20.36 -6.21 -6.79
CA TYR A 414 21.37 -6.65 -5.83
C TYR A 414 22.34 -5.54 -5.40
N SER A 415 22.09 -4.29 -5.81
CA SER A 415 22.90 -3.13 -5.45
C SER A 415 22.12 -2.14 -4.58
N LEU A 416 22.76 -1.64 -3.53
CA LEU A 416 22.31 -0.50 -2.73
C LEU A 416 22.85 0.84 -3.26
N MET A 417 24.02 0.82 -3.89
CA MET A 417 24.77 2.02 -4.26
C MET A 417 24.38 2.58 -5.62
N GLU A 418 23.97 1.72 -6.55
CA GLU A 418 23.62 2.15 -7.91
C GLU A 418 22.18 1.73 -8.22
N ASP A 419 21.36 2.70 -8.62
CA ASP A 419 19.96 2.52 -9.05
C ASP A 419 19.17 1.49 -8.19
N PRO A 420 19.16 1.62 -6.85
CA PRO A 420 18.45 0.68 -5.99
C PRO A 420 16.94 0.73 -6.29
N MET A 421 16.22 -0.32 -5.86
CA MET A 421 14.76 -0.29 -5.84
C MET A 421 14.26 0.92 -5.03
N THR A 422 13.20 1.57 -5.50
CA THR A 422 12.55 2.61 -4.70
C THR A 422 11.82 2.01 -3.51
N SER A 423 11.47 2.82 -2.51
CA SER A 423 10.68 2.37 -1.35
C SER A 423 9.38 3.14 -1.22
N CYS A 424 8.27 2.48 -0.87
CA CYS A 424 7.00 3.17 -0.65
C CYS A 424 6.90 3.79 0.75
N GLY A 425 6.89 2.97 1.80
CA GLY A 425 6.71 3.42 3.19
C GLY A 425 6.32 2.33 4.18
N CYS A 426 5.90 1.15 3.69
CA CYS A 426 5.50 0.02 4.52
C CYS A 426 6.63 -0.96 4.86
N PHE A 427 7.90 -0.59 4.63
CA PHE A 427 9.05 -1.44 4.93
C PHE A 427 9.15 -1.80 6.42
N GLU A 428 9.59 -3.02 6.73
CA GLU A 428 9.82 -3.48 8.11
C GLU A 428 11.12 -2.90 8.67
N CYS A 429 12.14 -2.77 7.81
CA CYS A 429 13.45 -2.24 8.15
C CYS A 429 13.94 -1.23 7.11
N ILE A 430 14.87 -0.37 7.53
CA ILE A 430 15.64 0.50 6.64
C ILE A 430 17.10 0.11 6.74
N MET A 431 17.73 -0.08 5.59
CA MET A 431 19.17 -0.21 5.44
C MET A 431 19.76 1.15 5.03
N ALA A 432 20.87 1.53 5.67
CA ALA A 432 21.59 2.75 5.38
C ALA A 432 23.11 2.51 5.39
N VAL A 433 23.82 3.08 4.42
CA VAL A 433 25.29 3.02 4.36
C VAL A 433 25.89 3.85 5.49
N LEU A 434 26.93 3.30 6.11
CA LEU A 434 27.83 3.97 7.04
C LEU A 434 29.22 4.05 6.39
N PRO A 435 29.52 5.16 5.68
CA PRO A 435 30.77 5.34 4.94
C PRO A 435 32.02 5.04 5.78
N GLU A 436 32.05 5.55 7.02
CA GLU A 436 33.19 5.45 7.93
C GLU A 436 33.45 4.01 8.38
N ALA A 437 32.42 3.15 8.37
CA ALA A 437 32.51 1.75 8.75
C ALA A 437 32.69 0.80 7.53
N ASN A 438 32.72 1.34 6.31
CA ASN A 438 32.70 0.58 5.05
C ASN A 438 31.59 -0.50 5.02
N GLY A 439 30.43 -0.18 5.60
CA GLY A 439 29.35 -1.14 5.85
C GLY A 439 27.98 -0.49 5.83
N VAL A 440 26.97 -1.25 6.24
CA VAL A 440 25.58 -0.83 6.34
C VAL A 440 25.04 -1.07 7.75
N MET A 441 24.19 -0.17 8.22
CA MET A 441 23.33 -0.42 9.37
C MET A 441 21.93 -0.81 8.89
N ILE A 442 21.21 -1.58 9.72
CA ILE A 442 19.80 -1.91 9.50
C ILE A 442 19.02 -1.56 10.75
N VAL A 443 17.92 -0.83 10.61
CA VAL A 443 17.05 -0.45 11.73
C VAL A 443 15.60 -0.85 11.42
N ASN A 444 14.95 -1.56 12.35
CA ASN A 444 13.55 -1.95 12.24
C ASN A 444 12.60 -0.86 12.76
N ARG A 445 11.33 -0.92 12.33
CA ARG A 445 10.30 0.08 12.62
C ARG A 445 10.01 0.28 14.11
N GLU A 446 10.12 -0.78 14.89
CA GLU A 446 9.78 -0.80 16.31
C GLU A 446 10.85 -0.12 17.17
N TYR A 447 12.09 -0.09 16.70
CA TYR A 447 13.22 0.51 17.40
C TYR A 447 13.06 2.04 17.54
N PRO A 448 12.94 2.57 18.77
CA PRO A 448 12.66 3.98 18.99
C PRO A 448 13.91 4.87 19.11
N GLY A 449 15.09 4.25 19.20
CA GLY A 449 16.34 4.92 19.52
C GLY A 449 17.00 5.62 18.34
N MET A 450 18.12 6.28 18.65
CA MET A 450 19.02 6.83 17.64
C MET A 450 19.90 5.73 17.08
N THR A 451 20.21 5.85 15.80
CA THR A 451 21.14 4.95 15.11
C THR A 451 22.51 5.61 14.98
N PRO A 452 23.58 4.86 14.65
CA PRO A 452 24.92 5.44 14.44
C PRO A 452 24.97 6.54 13.36
N LEU A 453 23.98 6.58 12.45
CA LEU A 453 23.81 7.66 11.46
C LEU A 453 23.25 8.98 12.06
N GLY A 454 22.97 9.03 13.36
CA GLY A 454 22.39 10.21 14.00
C GLY A 454 20.93 10.46 13.59
N MET A 455 20.20 9.43 13.16
CA MET A 455 18.77 9.51 12.84
C MET A 455 18.00 8.35 13.47
N ALA A 456 16.77 8.61 13.93
CA ALA A 456 15.81 7.56 14.31
C ALA A 456 15.12 6.96 13.06
N PHE A 457 14.48 5.80 13.20
CA PHE A 457 13.75 5.15 12.11
C PHE A 457 12.74 6.08 11.42
N THR A 458 11.98 6.87 12.19
CA THR A 458 10.95 7.78 11.65
C THR A 458 11.52 8.86 10.73
N THR A 459 12.70 9.39 11.07
CA THR A 459 13.41 10.36 10.25
C THR A 459 13.93 9.70 8.98
N LEU A 460 14.56 8.52 9.10
CA LEU A 460 15.03 7.74 7.94
C LEU A 460 13.88 7.38 7.00
N ALA A 461 12.73 6.97 7.53
CA ALA A 461 11.57 6.59 6.74
C ALA A 461 11.08 7.76 5.85
N GLY A 462 11.17 8.99 6.34
CA GLY A 462 10.85 10.20 5.58
C GLY A 462 11.81 10.47 4.42
N SER A 463 13.08 10.05 4.53
CA SER A 463 14.09 10.20 3.49
C SER A 463 14.06 9.09 2.44
N VAL A 464 13.63 7.88 2.81
CA VAL A 464 13.68 6.68 1.96
C VAL A 464 12.34 6.40 1.25
N GLY A 465 11.22 6.73 1.90
CA GLY A 465 9.88 6.50 1.35
C GLY A 465 9.50 7.40 0.17
N GLY A 466 8.33 7.15 -0.41
CA GLY A 466 7.73 8.00 -1.45
C GLY A 466 8.05 7.62 -2.90
N GLY A 467 8.76 6.52 -3.14
CA GLY A 467 9.02 6.01 -4.48
C GLY A 467 10.18 6.69 -5.21
N LEU A 468 11.16 7.23 -4.47
CA LEU A 468 12.39 7.80 -5.02
C LEU A 468 13.53 6.77 -4.99
N GLN A 469 14.49 6.89 -5.91
CA GLN A 469 15.75 6.15 -5.84
C GLN A 469 16.72 6.90 -4.93
N THR A 470 17.14 6.25 -3.85
CA THR A 470 18.01 6.81 -2.83
C THR A 470 19.27 5.97 -2.67
N PRO A 471 20.30 6.16 -3.52
CA PRO A 471 21.59 5.48 -3.37
C PRO A 471 22.10 5.51 -1.93
N GLY A 472 22.45 4.33 -1.40
CA GLY A 472 22.90 4.18 -0.01
C GLY A 472 21.80 4.01 1.03
N PHE A 473 20.51 4.13 0.65
CA PHE A 473 19.37 3.91 1.55
C PHE A 473 18.28 3.08 0.89
N LEU A 474 17.74 2.10 1.62
CA LEU A 474 16.71 1.22 1.07
C LEU A 474 15.79 0.65 2.17
N GLY A 475 14.48 0.70 1.95
CA GLY A 475 13.50 -0.03 2.74
C GLY A 475 13.46 -1.50 2.34
N ILE A 476 13.48 -2.41 3.32
CA ILE A 476 13.52 -3.86 3.12
C ILE A 476 12.60 -4.58 4.10
N GLY A 477 12.21 -5.81 3.75
CA GLY A 477 11.61 -6.76 4.69
C GLY A 477 12.70 -7.50 5.48
N ARG A 478 12.40 -7.95 6.69
CA ARG A 478 13.34 -8.62 7.61
C ARG A 478 13.98 -9.85 6.98
N LEU A 479 13.22 -10.63 6.22
CA LEU A 479 13.72 -11.86 5.60
C LEU A 479 14.73 -11.63 4.47
N TYR A 480 14.76 -10.42 3.89
CA TYR A 480 15.75 -10.10 2.86
C TYR A 480 17.16 -10.04 3.46
N ILE A 481 17.30 -9.72 4.75
CA ILE A 481 18.60 -9.57 5.43
C ILE A 481 19.43 -10.86 5.32
N THR A 482 18.79 -12.03 5.39
CA THR A 482 19.48 -13.33 5.34
C THR A 482 19.43 -13.98 3.95
N SER A 483 19.02 -13.24 2.92
CA SER A 483 19.02 -13.72 1.54
C SER A 483 20.45 -13.88 1.00
N ARG A 484 20.66 -14.84 0.10
CA ARG A 484 21.93 -14.96 -0.66
C ARG A 484 22.15 -13.79 -1.62
N LYS A 485 21.06 -13.10 -2.00
CA LYS A 485 21.06 -11.91 -2.88
C LYS A 485 21.04 -10.59 -2.12
N PHE A 486 21.06 -10.62 -0.79
CA PHE A 486 21.14 -9.42 0.05
C PHE A 486 22.36 -8.58 -0.35
N ILE A 487 22.15 -7.43 -1.00
CA ILE A 487 23.19 -6.50 -1.49
C ILE A 487 24.46 -7.20 -2.00
N SER A 488 24.28 -8.28 -2.78
CA SER A 488 25.39 -9.15 -3.16
C SER A 488 26.40 -8.43 -4.06
N ALA A 489 26.00 -7.36 -4.76
CA ALA A 489 26.91 -6.51 -5.51
C ALA A 489 27.89 -5.74 -4.60
N GLU A 490 27.49 -5.43 -3.36
CA GLU A 490 28.33 -4.77 -2.37
C GLU A 490 29.05 -5.75 -1.42
N GLY A 491 28.89 -7.06 -1.62
CA GLY A 491 29.54 -8.09 -0.79
C GLY A 491 28.67 -8.69 0.31
N GLY A 492 27.39 -8.32 0.38
CA GLY A 492 26.38 -9.04 1.14
C GLY A 492 26.46 -8.96 2.66
N LEU A 493 26.07 -10.06 3.33
CA LEU A 493 25.89 -10.14 4.78
C LEU A 493 27.07 -9.57 5.62
N PRO A 494 28.35 -9.78 5.26
CA PRO A 494 29.49 -9.23 5.98
C PRO A 494 29.55 -7.69 6.02
N ARG A 495 28.74 -6.98 5.23
CA ARG A 495 28.64 -5.52 5.28
C ARG A 495 27.81 -5.00 6.45
N ILE A 496 27.00 -5.84 7.10
CA ILE A 496 26.13 -5.39 8.18
C ILE A 496 26.98 -5.12 9.42
N VAL A 497 27.12 -3.87 9.83
CA VAL A 497 27.96 -3.46 10.97
C VAL A 497 27.14 -3.11 12.22
N TRP A 498 25.85 -2.83 12.06
CA TRP A 498 24.97 -2.46 13.17
C TRP A 498 23.51 -2.87 12.93
N MET A 499 22.87 -3.47 13.94
CA MET A 499 21.44 -3.79 13.98
C MET A 499 20.91 -3.70 15.41
N PRO A 500 19.65 -3.26 15.64
CA PRO A 500 19.04 -3.34 16.96
C PRO A 500 19.06 -4.77 17.51
N LYS A 501 19.28 -4.91 18.81
CA LYS A 501 19.38 -6.22 19.45
C LYS A 501 18.13 -7.08 19.23
N GLU A 502 16.95 -6.47 19.32
CA GLU A 502 15.68 -7.16 19.04
C GLU A 502 15.61 -7.72 17.61
N LEU A 503 16.17 -6.99 16.63
CA LEU A 503 16.24 -7.46 15.24
C LEU A 503 17.23 -8.61 15.13
N LYS A 504 18.41 -8.50 15.76
CA LYS A 504 19.41 -9.58 15.81
C LYS A 504 18.81 -10.86 16.37
N GLU A 505 18.07 -10.77 17.47
CA GLU A 505 17.40 -11.91 18.11
C GLU A 505 16.31 -12.49 17.20
N ALA A 506 15.49 -11.65 16.56
CA ALA A 506 14.40 -12.08 15.69
C ALA A 506 14.85 -12.86 14.45
N ILE A 507 16.05 -12.57 13.91
CA ILE A 507 16.60 -13.28 12.73
C ILE A 507 17.79 -14.18 13.07
N ALA A 508 18.08 -14.42 14.36
CA ALA A 508 19.33 -15.04 14.80
C ALA A 508 19.61 -16.40 14.14
N GLU A 509 18.61 -17.29 14.09
CA GLU A 509 18.77 -18.62 13.52
C GLU A 509 19.08 -18.56 12.02
N ARG A 510 18.31 -17.78 11.26
CA ARG A 510 18.51 -17.58 9.81
C ARG A 510 19.83 -16.89 9.51
N PHE A 511 20.21 -15.90 10.31
CA PHE A 511 21.46 -15.17 10.14
C PHE A 511 22.66 -16.09 10.38
N LYS A 512 22.64 -16.87 11.47
CA LYS A 512 23.71 -17.82 11.80
C LYS A 512 23.86 -18.89 10.71
N ALA A 513 22.76 -19.46 10.23
CA ALA A 513 22.78 -20.41 9.12
C ALA A 513 23.43 -19.79 7.86
N ARG A 514 23.04 -18.56 7.50
CA ARG A 514 23.63 -17.85 6.36
C ARG A 514 25.11 -17.49 6.58
N ALA A 515 25.50 -17.18 7.80
CA ALA A 515 26.87 -16.86 8.16
C ALA A 515 27.78 -18.11 8.16
N GLU A 516 27.25 -19.27 8.56
CA GLU A 516 27.91 -20.57 8.39
C GLU A 516 28.16 -20.90 6.91
N GLU A 517 27.18 -20.66 6.04
CA GLU A 517 27.35 -20.81 4.58
C GLU A 517 28.43 -19.88 3.99
N LEU A 518 28.80 -18.82 4.71
CA LEU A 518 29.86 -17.86 4.35
C LEU A 518 31.20 -18.14 5.07
N GLU A 519 31.30 -19.23 5.83
CA GLU A 519 32.46 -19.55 6.67
C GLU A 519 32.76 -18.48 7.74
N MET A 520 31.73 -17.76 8.20
CA MET A 520 31.81 -16.70 9.23
C MET A 520 30.81 -16.94 10.38
N PRO A 521 30.88 -18.09 11.11
CA PRO A 521 29.86 -18.46 12.10
C PRO A 521 29.73 -17.47 13.28
N ASP A 522 30.77 -16.66 13.53
CA ASP A 522 30.80 -15.64 14.59
C ASP A 522 30.37 -14.24 14.11
N LEU A 523 29.92 -14.09 12.86
CA LEU A 523 29.61 -12.78 12.27
C LEU A 523 28.54 -12.01 13.06
N LEU A 524 27.47 -12.67 13.50
CA LEU A 524 26.38 -12.01 14.23
C LEU A 524 26.86 -11.37 15.55
N ASP A 525 27.84 -11.97 16.21
CA ASP A 525 28.42 -11.47 17.46
C ASP A 525 29.31 -10.24 17.22
N LYS A 526 29.83 -10.09 16.00
CA LYS A 526 30.64 -8.93 15.57
C LYS A 526 29.78 -7.74 15.16
N VAL A 527 28.54 -7.96 14.73
CA VAL A 527 27.59 -6.88 14.40
C VAL A 527 27.24 -6.10 15.67
N ALA A 528 27.45 -4.79 15.69
CA ALA A 528 27.08 -3.95 16.83
C ALA A 528 25.56 -3.83 16.98
N ASP A 529 25.13 -3.44 18.17
CA ASP A 529 23.75 -3.07 18.50
C ASP A 529 23.74 -1.86 19.46
N GLU A 530 22.55 -1.41 19.85
CA GLU A 530 22.38 -0.26 20.74
C GLU A 530 22.97 -0.44 22.15
N THR A 531 23.34 -1.66 22.55
CA THR A 531 24.01 -1.94 23.83
C THR A 531 25.53 -1.80 23.72
N THR A 532 26.05 -1.70 22.49
CA THR A 532 27.49 -1.62 22.19
C THR A 532 27.91 -0.27 21.60
N ALA A 533 27.11 0.29 20.69
CA ALA A 533 27.37 1.58 20.05
C ALA A 533 26.07 2.24 19.60
N THR A 534 25.95 3.54 19.85
CA THR A 534 24.82 4.37 19.41
C THR A 534 25.24 5.54 18.52
N SER A 535 26.55 5.76 18.35
CA SER A 535 27.14 6.73 17.44
C SER A 535 28.24 6.12 16.57
N ILE A 536 28.66 6.81 15.52
CA ILE A 536 29.75 6.36 14.67
C ILE A 536 31.08 6.31 15.43
N GLU A 537 31.30 7.25 16.37
CA GLU A 537 32.51 7.32 17.20
C GLU A 537 32.63 6.13 18.17
N GLU A 538 31.50 5.57 18.62
CA GLU A 538 31.46 4.34 19.43
C GLU A 538 31.57 3.09 18.55
N LEU A 539 31.01 3.13 17.34
CA LEU A 539 30.95 1.99 16.43
C LEU A 539 32.33 1.61 15.89
N LEU A 540 33.13 2.58 15.44
CA LEU A 540 34.42 2.27 14.80
C LEU A 540 35.40 1.51 15.74
N PRO A 541 35.61 1.95 17.01
CA PRO A 541 36.45 1.20 17.95
C PRO A 541 35.91 -0.20 18.26
N TRP A 542 34.58 -0.38 18.28
CA TRP A 542 33.98 -1.70 18.46
C TRP A 542 34.30 -2.62 17.29
N LEU A 543 34.12 -2.17 16.05
CA LEU A 543 34.38 -2.96 14.84
C LEU A 543 35.86 -3.37 14.75
N GLU A 544 36.79 -2.50 15.15
CA GLU A 544 38.21 -2.84 15.23
C GLU A 544 38.47 -3.91 16.29
N LYS A 545 37.91 -3.72 17.50
CA LYS A 545 38.08 -4.65 18.64
C LYS A 545 37.60 -6.07 18.32
N VAL A 546 36.48 -6.21 17.61
CA VAL A 546 35.90 -7.52 17.25
C VAL A 546 36.39 -8.04 15.90
N GLU A 547 37.33 -7.33 15.27
CA GLU A 547 37.87 -7.62 13.94
C GLU A 547 36.78 -7.86 12.90
N HIS A 548 35.79 -6.96 12.84
CA HIS A 548 34.71 -7.03 11.87
C HIS A 548 35.26 -7.08 10.43
N PRO A 549 34.68 -7.87 9.50
CA PRO A 549 35.19 -7.97 8.13
C PRO A 549 35.01 -6.71 7.30
N ALA A 550 33.87 -5.99 7.43
CA ALA A 550 33.53 -4.84 6.59
C ALA A 550 34.64 -3.77 6.40
N PRO A 551 35.34 -3.29 7.46
CA PRO A 551 36.44 -2.33 7.30
C PRO A 551 37.62 -2.82 6.45
N LYS A 552 37.79 -4.13 6.26
CA LYS A 552 38.88 -4.76 5.48
C LYS A 552 38.45 -5.16 4.07
N MET A 553 37.17 -5.06 3.74
CA MET A 553 36.64 -5.33 2.39
C MET A 553 36.93 -4.17 1.45
N ASP A 554 36.73 -4.38 0.14
CA ASP A 554 36.83 -3.29 -0.84
C ASP A 554 35.92 -2.10 -0.46
N PRO A 555 36.30 -0.85 -0.76
CA PRO A 555 35.45 0.31 -0.50
C PRO A 555 34.09 0.21 -1.20
N LEU A 556 33.02 0.67 -0.53
CA LEU A 556 31.67 0.75 -1.11
C LEU A 556 31.55 1.80 -2.24
N PHE A 557 32.48 2.76 -2.32
CA PHE A 557 32.50 3.86 -3.30
C PHE A 557 33.91 4.40 -3.52
#